data_AF-A0A7C4L7R5-F1
#
_entry.id   AF-A0A7C4L7R5-F1
#
_cell.length_a   1.000
_cell.length_b   1.000
_cell.length_c   1.000
_cell.angle_alpha   90.00
_cell.angle_beta   90.00
_cell.angle_gamma   90.00
#
_symmetry.space_group_name_H-M   'P 1'
#
loop_
_entity.id
_entity.type
_entity.pdbx_description
1 polymer ?
#
loop_
_entity_poly.entity_id
_entity_poly.type
_entity_poly.pdbx_seq_one_letter_code
_entity_poly.pdbx_strand_id
1 'polypeptide(L)'
;MLCPHCGAETGNAITICPLCGKTLDREQAFISFVEKGDAAEEAGEIERAILNYNKALTYSQGNEQIYLKLGNLYFKINDKNAANMYFKVLQFNFYNDYAHNMLITLYSRFKKLDDLKNWYEKNRGKYEDAFIDKYIKIIDNIKHFTSDMDIGIKEKQENILKDMFDSMKKYAILNIVIGIIVLFLIAGLFAGTFLKINPLVVFSFMLFFLFVIFIIVFFQRIMYVKKIKKDKMDLTEIFKDDLNKND
;
A
#
# COMPACT_ATOMS: atom_id res chain seq x y z
N MET A 1 -17.22 -36.99 -15.73
CA MET A 1 -17.50 -35.82 -16.59
C MET A 1 -19.00 -35.51 -16.55
N LEU A 2 -19.43 -34.28 -16.82
CA LEU A 2 -20.86 -33.97 -16.96
C LEU A 2 -21.32 -34.29 -18.39
N CYS A 3 -22.62 -34.47 -18.63
CA CYS A 3 -23.16 -34.54 -19.98
C CYS A 3 -23.44 -33.11 -20.49
N PRO A 4 -22.94 -32.69 -21.67
CA PRO A 4 -23.17 -31.34 -22.20
C PRO A 4 -24.63 -31.09 -22.60
N HIS A 5 -25.42 -32.15 -22.80
CA HIS A 5 -26.79 -32.05 -23.27
C HIS A 5 -27.85 -32.03 -22.16
N CYS A 6 -27.67 -32.83 -21.12
CA CYS A 6 -28.65 -32.96 -20.04
C CYS A 6 -28.09 -32.70 -18.62
N GLY A 7 -26.77 -32.48 -18.48
CA GLY A 7 -26.14 -32.20 -17.19
C GLY A 7 -25.95 -33.39 -16.26
N ALA A 8 -26.29 -34.63 -16.67
CA ALA A 8 -26.04 -35.82 -15.88
C ALA A 8 -24.54 -36.04 -15.63
N GLU A 9 -24.15 -36.49 -14.45
CA GLU A 9 -22.80 -37.00 -14.21
C GLU A 9 -22.61 -38.34 -14.93
N THR A 10 -21.59 -38.44 -15.79
CA THR A 10 -21.24 -39.63 -16.54
C THR A 10 -19.80 -40.03 -16.26
N GLY A 11 -19.53 -41.34 -16.22
CA GLY A 11 -18.17 -41.87 -16.13
C GLY A 11 -17.29 -41.41 -17.30
N ASN A 12 -15.97 -41.41 -17.11
CA ASN A 12 -15.03 -40.87 -18.09
C ASN A 12 -14.95 -41.71 -19.39
N ALA A 13 -15.22 -43.01 -19.37
CA ALA A 13 -15.09 -43.88 -20.55
C ALA A 13 -16.34 -43.95 -21.44
N ILE A 14 -17.37 -43.14 -21.16
CA ILE A 14 -18.70 -43.31 -21.77
C ILE A 14 -18.83 -42.45 -23.04
N THR A 15 -19.15 -43.09 -24.17
CA THR A 15 -19.39 -42.42 -25.46
C THR A 15 -20.85 -42.04 -25.70
N ILE A 16 -21.79 -42.55 -24.90
CA ILE A 16 -23.23 -42.24 -24.99
C ILE A 16 -23.79 -41.99 -23.60
N CYS A 17 -24.43 -40.85 -23.38
CA CYS A 17 -25.03 -40.53 -22.09
C CYS A 17 -26.13 -41.54 -21.72
N PRO A 18 -26.05 -42.22 -20.56
CA PRO A 18 -27.06 -43.20 -20.16
C PRO A 18 -28.42 -42.57 -19.85
N LEU A 19 -28.45 -41.26 -19.56
CA LEU A 19 -29.68 -40.55 -19.19
C LEU A 19 -30.43 -39.98 -20.40
N CYS A 20 -29.73 -39.45 -21.40
CA CYS A 20 -30.37 -38.82 -22.55
C CYS A 20 -30.09 -39.49 -23.90
N GLY A 21 -29.30 -40.55 -23.94
CA GLY A 21 -28.99 -41.33 -25.15
C GLY A 21 -28.12 -40.60 -26.19
N LYS A 22 -27.68 -39.37 -25.92
CA LYS A 22 -26.85 -38.59 -26.86
C LYS A 22 -25.38 -38.99 -26.79
N THR A 23 -24.71 -38.95 -27.93
CA THR A 23 -23.27 -39.16 -28.06
C THR A 23 -22.49 -38.10 -27.30
N LEU A 24 -21.45 -38.53 -26.57
CA LEU A 24 -20.56 -37.70 -25.79
C LEU A 24 -19.23 -37.59 -26.54
N ASP A 25 -19.17 -36.64 -27.47
CA ASP A 25 -17.91 -36.23 -28.08
C ASP A 25 -17.19 -35.27 -27.13
N ARG A 26 -16.06 -35.73 -26.59
CA ARG A 26 -15.24 -34.96 -25.63
C ARG A 26 -14.62 -33.73 -26.25
N GLU A 27 -14.16 -33.82 -27.49
CA GLU A 27 -13.53 -32.71 -28.20
C GLU A 27 -14.57 -31.65 -28.52
N GLN A 28 -15.71 -32.05 -29.08
CA GLN A 28 -16.80 -31.14 -29.37
C GLN A 28 -17.37 -30.50 -28.09
N ALA A 29 -17.49 -31.27 -27.00
CA ALA A 29 -17.93 -30.75 -25.71
C ALA A 29 -16.93 -29.72 -25.15
N PHE A 30 -15.62 -30.01 -25.24
CA PHE A 30 -14.58 -29.07 -24.84
C PHE A 30 -14.72 -27.75 -25.62
N ILE A 31 -14.75 -27.80 -26.95
CA ILE A 31 -14.87 -26.63 -27.82
C ILE A 31 -16.13 -25.84 -27.47
N SER A 32 -17.29 -26.50 -27.35
CA SER A 32 -18.56 -25.82 -27.05
C SER A 32 -18.53 -25.08 -25.70
N PHE A 33 -17.92 -25.67 -24.67
CA PHE A 33 -17.80 -24.98 -23.37
C PHE A 33 -16.77 -23.87 -23.39
N VAL A 34 -15.70 -23.97 -24.18
CA VAL A 34 -14.76 -22.86 -24.39
C VAL A 34 -15.45 -21.68 -25.06
N GLU A 35 -16.18 -21.91 -26.16
CA GLU A 35 -16.91 -20.86 -26.88
C GLU A 35 -17.94 -20.16 -25.98
N LYS A 36 -18.67 -20.92 -25.14
CA LYS A 36 -19.58 -20.34 -24.14
C LYS A 36 -18.84 -19.55 -23.05
N GLY A 37 -17.64 -19.98 -22.68
CA GLY A 37 -16.78 -19.26 -21.74
C GLY A 37 -16.28 -17.95 -22.32
N ASP A 38 -15.82 -17.98 -23.57
CA ASP A 38 -15.36 -16.82 -24.32
C ASP A 38 -16.48 -15.78 -24.49
N ALA A 39 -17.66 -16.22 -24.95
CA ALA A 39 -18.83 -15.34 -25.10
C ALA A 39 -19.28 -14.72 -23.77
N ALA A 40 -19.25 -15.48 -22.67
CA ALA A 40 -19.57 -14.96 -21.35
C ALA A 40 -18.51 -13.97 -20.84
N GLU A 41 -17.23 -14.22 -21.12
CA GLU A 41 -16.14 -13.30 -20.78
C GLU A 41 -16.26 -11.97 -21.53
N GLU A 42 -16.55 -12.02 -22.83
CA GLU A 42 -16.81 -10.85 -23.68
C GLU A 42 -18.02 -10.04 -23.21
N ALA A 43 -19.07 -10.73 -22.74
CA ALA A 43 -20.25 -10.12 -22.14
C ALA A 43 -20.02 -9.58 -20.71
N GLY A 44 -18.84 -9.79 -20.12
CA GLY A 44 -18.53 -9.39 -18.74
C GLY A 44 -19.17 -10.26 -17.66
N GLU A 45 -19.78 -11.39 -18.03
CA GLU A 45 -20.41 -12.35 -17.11
C GLU A 45 -19.36 -13.28 -16.47
N ILE A 46 -18.55 -12.72 -15.57
CA ILE A 46 -17.35 -13.40 -15.03
C ILE A 46 -17.66 -14.77 -14.42
N GLU A 47 -18.70 -14.92 -13.58
CA GLU A 47 -18.98 -16.23 -12.96
C GLU A 47 -19.39 -17.28 -14.00
N ARG A 48 -20.13 -16.88 -15.04
CA ARG A 48 -20.54 -17.78 -16.13
C ARG A 48 -19.34 -18.18 -16.99
N ALA A 49 -18.43 -17.26 -17.26
CA ALA A 49 -17.19 -17.56 -17.97
C ALA A 49 -16.36 -18.60 -17.18
N ILE A 50 -16.15 -18.37 -15.88
CA ILE A 50 -15.45 -19.31 -14.98
C ILE A 50 -16.14 -20.68 -14.98
N LEU A 51 -17.47 -20.71 -14.87
CA LEU A 51 -18.24 -21.96 -14.88
C LEU A 51 -18.03 -22.75 -16.18
N ASN A 52 -18.13 -22.09 -17.33
CA ASN A 52 -18.00 -22.74 -18.64
C ASN A 52 -16.56 -23.22 -18.90
N TYR A 53 -15.54 -22.42 -18.58
CA TYR A 53 -14.15 -22.88 -18.69
C TYR A 53 -13.84 -24.06 -17.76
N ASN A 54 -14.36 -24.07 -16.53
CA ASN A 54 -14.22 -25.23 -15.64
C ASN A 54 -14.92 -26.47 -16.21
N LYS A 55 -16.10 -26.32 -16.82
CA LYS A 55 -16.77 -27.42 -17.52
C LYS A 55 -15.95 -27.91 -18.70
N ALA A 56 -15.35 -27.03 -19.51
CA ALA A 56 -14.46 -27.42 -20.60
C ALA A 56 -13.31 -28.31 -20.09
N LEU A 57 -12.66 -27.91 -19.00
CA LEU A 57 -11.58 -28.69 -18.38
C LEU A 57 -12.01 -30.08 -17.88
N THR A 58 -13.31 -30.38 -17.74
CA THR A 58 -13.76 -31.75 -17.42
C THR A 58 -13.70 -32.72 -18.60
N TYR A 59 -13.58 -32.21 -19.84
CA TYR A 59 -13.49 -33.01 -21.06
C TYR A 59 -12.08 -33.06 -21.65
N SER A 60 -11.19 -32.18 -21.21
CA SER A 60 -9.78 -32.12 -21.60
C SER A 60 -8.87 -32.61 -20.47
N GLN A 61 -7.67 -33.12 -20.80
CA GLN A 61 -6.64 -33.46 -19.81
C GLN A 61 -5.94 -32.21 -19.21
N GLY A 62 -6.42 -31.02 -19.56
CA GLY A 62 -5.85 -29.73 -19.17
C GLY A 62 -5.33 -28.98 -20.39
N ASN A 63 -5.57 -27.67 -20.42
CA ASN A 63 -5.20 -26.82 -21.52
C ASN A 63 -4.61 -25.51 -20.96
N GLU A 64 -3.37 -25.19 -21.34
CA GLU A 64 -2.64 -24.00 -20.89
C GLU A 64 -3.46 -22.72 -21.07
N GLN A 65 -4.08 -22.54 -22.23
CA GLN A 65 -4.87 -21.35 -22.58
C GLN A 65 -6.10 -21.19 -21.69
N ILE A 66 -6.77 -22.29 -21.35
CA ILE A 66 -7.95 -22.25 -20.47
C ILE A 66 -7.55 -21.93 -19.03
N TYR A 67 -6.40 -22.44 -18.55
CA TYR A 67 -5.87 -22.03 -17.26
C TYR A 67 -5.46 -20.56 -17.24
N LEU A 68 -4.91 -20.02 -18.33
CA LEU A 68 -4.60 -18.60 -18.47
C LEU A 68 -5.87 -17.74 -18.35
N LYS A 69 -6.93 -18.11 -19.09
CA LYS A 69 -8.24 -17.45 -19.06
C LYS A 69 -8.87 -17.46 -17.67
N LEU A 70 -8.88 -18.62 -17.01
CA LEU A 70 -9.34 -18.73 -15.62
C LEU A 70 -8.51 -17.88 -14.67
N GLY A 71 -7.18 -17.90 -14.79
CA GLY A 71 -6.29 -17.06 -13.98
C GLY A 71 -6.60 -15.57 -14.12
N ASN A 72 -6.83 -15.10 -15.36
CA ASN A 72 -7.21 -13.72 -15.65
C ASN A 72 -8.57 -13.36 -15.03
N LEU A 73 -9.57 -14.24 -15.14
CA LEU A 73 -10.89 -14.01 -14.57
C LEU A 73 -10.86 -13.97 -13.04
N TYR A 74 -10.18 -14.92 -12.39
CA TYR A 74 -9.99 -14.89 -10.93
C TYR A 74 -9.20 -13.65 -10.48
N PHE A 75 -8.21 -13.21 -11.26
CA PHE A 75 -7.45 -12.00 -10.98
C PHE A 75 -8.33 -10.74 -11.03
N LYS A 76 -9.24 -10.64 -12.01
CA LYS A 76 -10.20 -9.52 -12.15
C LYS A 76 -11.09 -9.39 -10.92
N ILE A 77 -11.51 -10.50 -10.31
CA ILE A 77 -12.34 -10.51 -9.09
C ILE A 77 -11.52 -10.55 -7.79
N ASN A 78 -10.19 -10.36 -7.88
CA ASN A 78 -9.28 -10.38 -6.74
C ASN A 78 -9.32 -11.69 -5.92
N ASP A 79 -9.62 -12.81 -6.58
CA ASP A 79 -9.60 -14.14 -5.96
C ASP A 79 -8.18 -14.72 -6.00
N LYS A 80 -7.75 -15.26 -4.85
CA LYS A 80 -6.44 -15.93 -4.69
C LYS A 80 -6.32 -17.19 -5.55
N ASN A 81 -7.43 -17.78 -5.98
CA ASN A 81 -7.44 -18.90 -6.93
C ASN A 81 -6.74 -18.58 -8.25
N ALA A 82 -6.57 -17.30 -8.60
CA ALA A 82 -5.78 -16.86 -9.75
C ALA A 82 -4.35 -17.45 -9.72
N ALA A 83 -3.70 -17.46 -8.56
CA ALA A 83 -2.35 -18.01 -8.41
C ALA A 83 -2.29 -19.49 -8.80
N ASN A 84 -3.27 -20.28 -8.34
CA ASN A 84 -3.35 -21.70 -8.65
C ASN A 84 -3.47 -21.93 -10.17
N MET A 85 -4.25 -21.09 -10.86
CA MET A 85 -4.40 -21.20 -12.32
C MET A 85 -3.12 -20.82 -13.06
N TYR A 86 -2.43 -19.75 -12.65
CA TYR A 86 -1.14 -19.40 -13.26
C TYR A 86 -0.06 -20.44 -12.99
N PHE A 87 -0.01 -21.07 -11.81
CA PHE A 87 0.90 -22.19 -11.58
C PHE A 87 0.56 -23.39 -12.47
N LYS A 88 -0.72 -23.66 -12.75
CA LYS A 88 -1.09 -24.68 -13.74
C LYS A 88 -0.57 -24.31 -15.13
N VAL A 89 -0.66 -23.05 -15.56
CA VAL A 89 -0.02 -22.59 -16.83
C VAL A 89 1.47 -22.95 -16.83
N LEU A 90 2.19 -22.67 -15.75
CA LEU A 90 3.62 -22.99 -15.62
C LEU A 90 3.94 -24.49 -15.59
N GLN A 91 2.96 -25.36 -15.30
CA GLN A 91 3.12 -26.82 -15.43
C GLN A 91 3.13 -27.27 -16.89
N PHE A 92 2.41 -26.58 -17.78
CA PHE A 92 2.42 -26.85 -19.23
C PHE A 92 3.58 -26.15 -19.90
N ASN A 93 3.80 -24.88 -19.56
CA ASN A 93 4.83 -24.04 -20.12
C ASN A 93 5.46 -23.20 -19.02
N PHE A 94 6.56 -23.72 -18.45
CA PHE A 94 7.30 -23.00 -17.42
C PHE A 94 7.88 -21.68 -17.92
N TYR A 95 8.09 -21.50 -19.22
CA TYR A 95 8.68 -20.28 -19.79
C TYR A 95 7.62 -19.24 -20.20
N ASN A 96 6.37 -19.41 -19.77
CA ASN A 96 5.31 -18.44 -20.00
C ASN A 96 5.54 -17.16 -19.15
N ASP A 97 6.17 -16.15 -19.75
CA ASP A 97 6.49 -14.88 -19.09
C ASP A 97 5.25 -14.16 -18.53
N TYR A 98 4.10 -14.25 -19.21
CA TYR A 98 2.86 -13.64 -18.74
C TYR A 98 2.42 -14.23 -17.40
N ALA A 99 2.42 -15.56 -17.26
CA ALA A 99 2.03 -16.23 -16.02
C ALA A 99 2.94 -15.83 -14.84
N HIS A 100 4.25 -15.72 -15.07
CA HIS A 100 5.18 -15.24 -14.04
C HIS A 100 4.91 -13.80 -13.61
N ASN A 101 4.69 -12.89 -14.56
CA ASN A 101 4.35 -11.49 -14.26
C ASN A 101 3.04 -11.36 -13.47
N MET A 102 2.04 -12.18 -13.81
CA MET A 102 0.78 -12.22 -13.07
C MET A 102 0.94 -12.78 -11.66
N LEU A 103 1.77 -13.81 -11.48
CA LEU A 103 2.11 -14.32 -10.15
C LEU A 103 2.81 -13.25 -9.30
N ILE A 104 3.82 -12.56 -9.84
CA ILE A 104 4.50 -11.47 -9.12
C ILE A 104 3.51 -10.39 -8.71
N THR A 105 2.63 -9.97 -9.62
CA THR A 105 1.59 -8.96 -9.34
C THR A 105 0.67 -9.41 -8.20
N LEU A 106 0.21 -10.66 -8.24
CA LEU A 106 -0.70 -11.21 -7.23
C LEU A 106 -0.01 -11.36 -5.86
N TYR A 107 1.20 -11.91 -5.84
CA TYR A 107 1.98 -12.11 -4.61
C TYR A 107 2.45 -10.78 -4.01
N SER A 108 2.76 -9.77 -4.83
CA SER A 108 3.00 -8.39 -4.38
C SER A 108 1.75 -7.82 -3.70
N ARG A 109 0.59 -7.91 -4.35
CA ARG A 109 -0.69 -7.43 -3.80
C ARG A 109 -1.01 -8.03 -2.43
N PHE A 110 -0.70 -9.30 -2.23
CA PHE A 110 -0.94 -10.00 -0.96
C PHE A 110 0.23 -9.95 0.04
N LYS A 111 1.29 -9.17 -0.25
CA LYS A 111 2.51 -9.07 0.58
C LYS A 111 3.17 -10.43 0.85
N LYS A 112 3.21 -11.28 -0.17
CA LYS A 112 3.75 -12.65 -0.12
C LYS A 112 4.93 -12.87 -1.09
N LEU A 113 5.60 -11.81 -1.52
CA LEU A 113 6.71 -11.94 -2.49
C LEU A 113 7.81 -12.90 -2.04
N ASP A 114 8.05 -13.03 -0.73
CA ASP A 114 8.98 -14.02 -0.18
C ASP A 114 8.55 -15.47 -0.46
N ASP A 115 7.26 -15.78 -0.36
CA ASP A 115 6.73 -17.11 -0.68
C ASP A 115 7.00 -17.46 -2.15
N LEU A 116 6.79 -16.49 -3.06
CA LEU A 116 7.03 -16.68 -4.49
C LEU A 116 8.53 -16.80 -4.80
N LYS A 117 9.39 -15.98 -4.16
CA LYS A 117 10.84 -16.12 -4.28
C LYS A 117 11.31 -17.50 -3.84
N ASN A 118 10.84 -17.98 -2.68
CA ASN A 118 11.15 -19.32 -2.19
C ASN A 118 10.67 -20.43 -3.15
N TRP A 119 9.55 -20.21 -3.84
CA TRP A 119 9.10 -21.15 -4.87
C TRP A 119 10.07 -21.20 -6.06
N TYR A 120 10.58 -20.05 -6.54
CA TYR A 120 11.60 -20.01 -7.58
C TYR A 120 12.89 -20.72 -7.15
N GLU A 121 13.37 -20.46 -5.94
CA GLU A 121 14.56 -21.12 -5.38
C GLU A 121 14.42 -22.65 -5.34
N LYS A 122 13.24 -23.16 -4.97
CA LYS A 122 12.94 -24.61 -4.96
C LYS A 122 12.90 -25.25 -6.35
N ASN A 123 12.72 -24.46 -7.41
CA ASN A 123 12.67 -24.95 -8.79
C ASN A 123 14.02 -24.82 -9.51
N ARG A 124 15.08 -24.33 -8.84
CA ARG A 124 16.45 -24.36 -9.38
C ARG A 124 16.88 -25.79 -9.73
N GLY A 125 17.70 -25.90 -10.78
CA GLY A 125 18.16 -27.18 -11.31
C GLY A 125 17.11 -27.99 -12.08
N LYS A 126 15.80 -27.69 -11.94
CA LYS A 126 14.74 -28.25 -12.78
C LYS A 126 14.56 -27.47 -14.08
N TYR A 127 14.81 -26.16 -14.04
CA TYR A 127 14.74 -25.26 -15.17
C TYR A 127 16.01 -24.41 -15.24
N GLU A 128 16.16 -23.63 -16.31
CA GLU A 128 17.34 -22.77 -16.49
C GLU A 128 17.47 -21.73 -15.38
N ASP A 129 18.59 -21.79 -14.65
CA ASP A 129 18.85 -20.90 -13.52
C ASP A 129 18.86 -19.42 -13.95
N ALA A 130 19.34 -19.11 -15.15
CA ALA A 130 19.33 -17.75 -15.69
C ALA A 130 17.90 -17.17 -15.82
N PHE A 131 16.93 -18.01 -16.21
CA PHE A 131 15.53 -17.62 -16.29
C PHE A 131 14.91 -17.44 -14.91
N ILE A 132 15.23 -18.32 -13.96
CA ILE A 132 14.79 -18.20 -12.57
C ILE A 132 15.37 -16.92 -11.93
N ASP A 133 16.65 -16.64 -12.16
CA ASP A 133 17.35 -15.47 -11.64
C ASP A 133 16.74 -14.15 -12.12
N LYS A 134 16.26 -14.10 -13.38
CA LYS A 134 15.51 -12.94 -13.91
C LYS A 134 14.33 -12.60 -12.99
N TYR A 135 13.52 -13.59 -12.61
CA TYR A 135 12.32 -13.36 -11.81
C TYR A 135 12.61 -13.09 -10.33
N ILE A 136 13.63 -13.74 -9.76
CA ILE A 136 14.08 -13.42 -8.40
C ILE A 136 14.57 -11.97 -8.31
N LYS A 137 15.34 -11.50 -9.30
CA LYS A 137 15.79 -10.09 -9.36
C LYS A 137 14.62 -9.11 -9.46
N ILE A 138 13.61 -9.42 -10.28
CA ILE A 138 12.39 -8.60 -10.36
C ILE A 138 11.70 -8.53 -8.99
N ILE A 139 11.56 -9.66 -8.30
CA ILE A 139 10.94 -9.72 -6.97
C ILE A 139 11.74 -8.88 -5.97
N ASP A 140 13.06 -9.02 -5.93
CA ASP A 140 13.93 -8.28 -5.00
C ASP A 140 13.86 -6.76 -5.24
N ASN A 141 13.84 -6.33 -6.51
CA ASN A 141 13.67 -4.92 -6.87
C ASN A 141 12.33 -4.37 -6.40
N ILE A 142 11.23 -5.10 -6.60
CA ILE A 142 9.90 -4.70 -6.13
C ILE A 142 9.89 -4.59 -4.60
N LYS A 143 10.48 -5.57 -3.91
CA LYS A 143 10.57 -5.54 -2.44
C LYS A 143 11.34 -4.33 -1.93
N HIS A 144 12.50 -4.05 -2.50
CA HIS A 144 13.31 -2.88 -2.16
C HIS A 144 12.50 -1.59 -2.33
N PHE A 145 11.89 -1.40 -3.50
CA PHE A 145 11.05 -0.24 -3.79
C PHE A 145 9.89 -0.08 -2.80
N THR A 146 9.20 -1.18 -2.46
CA THR A 146 8.12 -1.13 -1.46
C THR A 146 8.61 -0.80 -0.05
N SER A 147 9.80 -1.29 0.32
CA SER A 147 10.42 -0.99 1.60
C SER A 147 10.80 0.49 1.70
N ASP A 148 11.39 1.06 0.66
CA ASP A 148 11.78 2.47 0.62
C ASP A 148 10.57 3.40 0.75
N MET A 149 9.47 3.06 0.07
CA MET A 149 8.22 3.81 0.20
C MET A 149 7.65 3.73 1.63
N ASP A 150 7.65 2.55 2.25
CA ASP A 150 7.18 2.37 3.63
C ASP A 150 8.04 3.18 4.62
N ILE A 151 9.36 3.24 4.41
CA ILE A 151 10.28 4.06 5.22
C ILE A 151 9.96 5.55 5.04
N GLY A 152 9.84 6.03 3.79
CA GLY A 152 9.53 7.43 3.50
C GLY A 152 8.18 7.88 4.07
N ILE A 153 7.16 7.01 4.05
CA ILE A 153 5.86 7.28 4.69
C ILE A 153 6.01 7.41 6.21
N LYS A 154 6.76 6.51 6.85
CA LYS A 154 7.00 6.55 8.31
C LYS A 154 7.76 7.81 8.72
N GLU A 155 8.83 8.14 8.01
CA GLU A 155 9.63 9.34 8.30
C GLU A 155 8.79 10.61 8.17
N LYS A 156 7.98 10.71 7.11
CA LYS A 156 7.05 11.83 6.92
C LYS A 156 6.03 11.91 8.06
N GLN A 157 5.50 10.78 8.53
CA GLN A 157 4.55 10.75 9.63
C GLN A 157 5.19 11.18 10.96
N GLU A 158 6.40 10.70 11.27
CA GLU A 158 7.14 11.09 12.48
C GLU A 158 7.48 12.58 12.49
N ASN A 159 7.91 13.12 11.35
CA ASN A 159 8.21 14.54 11.21
C ASN A 159 6.95 15.40 11.42
N ILE A 160 5.80 15.02 10.85
CA ILE A 160 4.52 15.71 11.08
C ILE A 160 4.13 15.69 12.57
N LEU A 161 4.27 14.54 13.24
CA LEU A 161 3.96 14.42 14.67
C LEU A 161 4.89 15.32 15.50
N LYS A 162 6.20 15.30 15.21
CA LYS A 162 7.20 16.11 15.89
C LYS A 162 6.91 17.60 15.73
N ASP A 163 6.63 18.07 14.52
CA ASP A 163 6.28 19.47 14.24
C ASP A 163 5.00 19.92 14.98
N MET A 164 4.02 19.02 15.09
CA MET A 164 2.80 19.25 15.85
C MET A 164 3.09 19.39 17.35
N PHE A 165 3.86 18.48 17.95
CA PHE A 165 4.24 18.54 19.36
C PHE A 165 5.12 19.76 19.70
N ASP A 166 6.07 20.10 18.83
CA ASP A 166 6.91 21.29 19.00
C ASP A 166 6.09 22.58 18.95
N SER A 167 5.06 22.61 18.09
CA SER A 167 4.12 23.73 18.05
C SER A 167 3.30 23.82 19.35
N MET A 168 2.75 22.71 19.84
CA MET A 168 1.99 22.66 21.10
C MET A 168 2.84 23.12 22.31
N LYS A 169 4.09 22.67 22.40
CA LYS A 169 5.00 23.04 23.49
C LYS A 169 5.24 24.54 23.56
N LYS A 170 5.35 25.22 22.41
CA LYS A 170 5.51 26.69 22.35
C LYS A 170 4.30 27.44 22.91
N TYR A 171 3.07 27.00 22.60
CA TYR A 171 1.86 27.64 23.12
C TYR A 171 1.60 27.34 24.60
N ALA A 172 1.89 26.13 25.05
CA ALA A 172 1.75 25.76 26.46
C ALA A 172 2.68 26.58 27.36
N ILE A 173 3.94 26.77 26.95
CA ILE A 173 4.90 27.62 27.68
C ILE A 173 4.38 29.07 27.79
N LEU A 174 3.80 29.62 26.71
CA LEU A 174 3.25 30.98 26.73
C LEU A 174 2.09 31.13 27.72
N ASN A 175 1.17 30.15 27.75
CA ASN A 175 0.02 30.17 28.67
C ASN A 175 0.43 29.98 30.13
N ILE A 176 1.44 29.13 30.40
CA ILE A 176 1.99 28.94 31.75
C ILE A 176 2.61 30.24 32.28
N VAL A 177 3.38 30.94 31.44
CA VAL A 177 4.00 32.23 31.81
C VAL A 177 2.93 33.28 32.13
N ILE A 178 1.86 33.38 31.33
CA ILE A 178 0.74 34.29 31.61
C ILE A 178 0.04 33.94 32.93
N GLY A 179 -0.19 32.65 33.21
CA GLY A 179 -0.80 32.19 34.47
C GLY A 179 0.03 32.56 35.71
N ILE A 180 1.35 32.40 35.64
CA ILE A 180 2.28 32.80 36.71
C ILE A 180 2.22 34.31 36.95
N ILE A 181 2.15 35.12 35.89
CA ILE A 181 2.00 36.58 35.99
C ILE A 181 0.71 36.94 36.73
N VAL A 182 -0.43 36.34 36.36
CA VAL A 182 -1.72 36.60 37.03
C VAL A 182 -1.67 36.22 38.51
N LEU A 183 -1.03 35.10 38.85
CA LEU A 183 -0.83 34.68 40.24
C LEU A 183 -0.02 35.69 41.06
N PHE A 184 1.10 36.18 40.51
CA PHE A 184 1.90 37.23 41.16
C PHE A 184 1.12 38.54 41.28
N LEU A 185 0.24 38.86 40.33
CA LEU A 185 -0.62 40.04 40.42
C LEU A 185 -1.60 39.93 41.62
N ILE A 186 -2.24 38.78 41.77
CA ILE A 186 -3.16 38.53 42.89
C ILE A 186 -2.40 38.58 44.22
N ALA A 187 -1.22 37.96 44.30
CA ALA A 187 -0.39 37.97 45.50
C ALA A 187 0.08 39.38 45.89
N GLY A 188 0.46 40.21 44.92
CA GLY A 188 0.88 41.59 45.14
C GLY A 188 -0.23 42.48 45.70
N LEU A 189 -1.46 42.33 45.17
CA LEU A 189 -2.64 43.03 45.69
C LEU A 189 -2.95 42.61 47.14
N PHE A 190 -2.91 41.31 47.42
CA PHE A 190 -3.17 40.77 48.76
C PHE A 190 -2.15 41.25 49.79
N ALA A 191 -0.85 41.22 49.43
CA ALA A 191 0.23 41.73 50.27
C ALA A 191 0.10 43.24 50.53
N GLY A 192 -0.26 44.02 49.51
CA GLY A 192 -0.50 45.46 49.66
C GLY A 192 -1.63 45.78 50.64
N THR A 193 -2.74 45.02 50.57
CA THR A 193 -3.86 45.17 51.53
C THR A 193 -3.49 44.78 52.96
N PHE A 194 -2.69 43.72 53.14
CA PHE A 194 -2.29 43.23 54.47
C PHE A 194 -1.26 44.14 55.14
N LEU A 195 -0.31 44.69 54.37
CA LEU A 195 0.78 45.53 54.86
C LEU A 195 0.43 47.03 54.94
N LYS A 196 -0.82 47.42 54.61
CA LYS A 196 -1.29 48.83 54.55
C LYS A 196 -0.40 49.74 53.70
N ILE A 197 0.21 49.19 52.65
CA ILE A 197 1.05 49.96 51.73
C ILE A 197 0.14 50.76 50.80
N ASN A 198 0.55 51.98 50.43
CA ASN A 198 -0.21 52.82 49.51
C ASN A 198 -0.46 52.06 48.18
N PRO A 199 -1.73 51.85 47.77
CA PRO A 199 -2.06 51.11 46.56
C PRO A 199 -1.36 51.64 45.30
N LEU A 200 -1.10 52.95 45.24
CA LEU A 200 -0.43 53.59 44.10
C LEU A 200 1.00 53.08 43.89
N VAL A 201 1.71 52.77 44.98
CA VAL A 201 3.10 52.27 44.95
C VAL A 201 3.12 50.81 44.46
N VAL A 202 2.17 50.00 44.92
CA VAL A 202 1.99 48.60 44.48
C VAL A 202 1.67 48.56 42.98
N PHE A 203 0.78 49.43 42.51
CA PHE A 203 0.44 49.56 41.09
C PHE A 203 1.62 50.02 40.23
N SER A 204 2.42 50.98 40.71
CA SER A 204 3.61 51.47 39.99
C SER A 204 4.67 50.36 39.81
N PHE A 205 4.95 49.60 40.88
CA PHE A 205 5.85 48.45 40.79
C PHE A 205 5.30 47.35 39.88
N MET A 206 4.00 47.06 39.93
CA MET A 206 3.36 46.10 39.02
C MET A 206 3.50 46.50 37.55
N LEU A 207 3.21 47.77 37.22
CA LEU A 207 3.29 48.26 35.85
C LEU A 207 4.73 48.16 35.32
N PHE A 208 5.70 48.45 36.18
CA PHE A 208 7.13 48.31 35.85
C PHE A 208 7.50 46.86 35.52
N PHE A 209 7.10 45.89 36.35
CA PHE A 209 7.38 44.48 36.08
C PHE A 209 6.65 43.95 34.83
N LEU A 210 5.40 44.37 34.61
CA LEU A 210 4.67 44.04 33.37
C LEU A 210 5.36 44.61 32.13
N PHE A 211 5.87 45.83 32.22
CA PHE A 211 6.60 46.47 31.12
C PHE A 211 7.94 45.78 30.84
N VAL A 212 8.70 45.41 31.87
CA VAL A 212 9.96 44.64 31.73
C VAL A 212 9.70 43.28 31.08
N ILE A 213 8.66 42.56 31.51
CA ILE A 213 8.28 41.27 30.91
C ILE A 213 7.84 41.46 29.45
N PHE A 214 7.05 42.48 29.14
CA PHE A 214 6.63 42.80 27.78
C PHE A 214 7.84 43.04 26.86
N ILE A 215 8.83 43.81 27.34
CA ILE A 215 10.09 44.04 26.60
C ILE A 215 10.83 42.72 26.36
N ILE A 216 10.98 41.88 27.38
CA ILE A 216 11.68 40.58 27.25
C ILE A 216 11.00 39.70 26.19
N VAL A 217 9.67 39.56 26.25
CA VAL A 217 8.89 38.76 25.29
C VAL A 217 8.97 39.34 23.87
N PHE A 218 8.87 40.67 23.75
CA PHE A 218 8.96 41.36 22.47
C PHE A 218 10.34 41.17 21.81
N PHE A 219 11.42 41.31 22.58
CA PHE A 219 12.79 41.06 22.11
C PHE A 219 13.01 39.59 21.73
N GLN A 220 12.54 38.64 22.55
CA GLN A 220 12.62 37.21 22.21
C GLN A 220 11.89 36.91 20.89
N ARG A 221 10.72 37.53 20.66
CA ARG A 221 9.95 37.36 19.41
C ARG A 221 10.68 37.92 18.21
N ILE A 222 11.29 39.11 18.32
CA ILE A 222 12.09 39.70 17.24
C ILE A 222 13.32 38.83 16.91
N MET A 223 14.04 38.37 17.93
CA MET A 223 15.21 37.51 17.77
C MET A 223 14.85 36.17 17.13
N TYR A 224 13.72 35.58 17.53
CA TYR A 224 13.19 34.35 16.94
C TYR A 224 12.82 34.52 15.47
N VAL A 225 12.12 35.61 15.11
CA VAL A 225 11.76 35.90 13.71
C VAL A 225 13.01 36.17 12.86
N LYS A 226 14.02 36.87 13.41
CA LYS A 226 15.31 37.05 12.73
C LYS A 226 16.04 35.72 12.53
N LYS A 227 16.00 34.81 13.51
CA LYS A 227 16.58 33.47 13.39
C LYS A 227 15.88 32.64 12.31
N ILE A 228 14.54 32.61 12.29
CA ILE A 228 13.78 31.93 11.22
C ILE A 228 14.10 32.54 9.84
N LYS A 229 14.21 33.87 9.73
CA LYS A 229 14.59 34.52 8.46
C LYS A 229 16.03 34.18 8.05
N LYS A 230 16.96 34.05 9.00
CA LYS A 230 18.34 33.62 8.74
C LYS A 230 18.40 32.16 8.28
N ASP A 231 17.64 31.27 8.93
CA ASP A 231 17.58 29.84 8.60
C ASP A 231 16.77 29.57 7.31
N LYS A 232 15.84 30.45 6.92
CA LYS A 232 15.14 30.41 5.62
C LYS A 232 15.88 31.08 4.48
N MET A 233 17.03 31.69 4.74
CA MET A 233 17.83 32.39 3.75
C MET A 233 19.12 31.61 3.48
N ASP A 234 18.95 30.36 3.04
CA ASP A 234 19.86 29.75 2.07
C ASP A 234 19.19 28.65 1.23
N LEU A 235 18.09 28.99 0.57
CA LEU A 235 17.52 28.15 -0.49
C LEU A 235 18.30 28.28 -1.80
N THR A 236 19.18 29.28 -1.90
CA THR A 236 19.97 29.58 -3.10
C THR A 236 21.24 28.74 -3.23
N GLU A 237 21.82 28.24 -2.13
CA GLU A 237 22.90 27.25 -2.19
C GLU A 237 22.40 25.86 -2.63
N ILE A 238 21.18 25.46 -2.24
CA ILE A 238 20.61 24.15 -2.62
C ILE A 238 20.42 24.03 -4.14
N PHE A 239 20.02 25.10 -4.83
CA PHE A 239 19.88 25.11 -6.29
C PHE A 239 21.18 25.40 -7.06
N LYS A 240 22.29 25.68 -6.38
CA LYS A 240 23.61 25.83 -7.02
C LYS A 240 24.30 24.49 -7.28
N ASP A 241 24.10 23.51 -6.40
CA ASP A 241 24.71 22.18 -6.54
C ASP A 241 24.03 21.30 -7.60
N ASP A 242 22.76 21.53 -7.91
CA ASP A 242 22.03 20.81 -8.98
C ASP A 242 22.36 21.33 -10.40
N LEU A 243 22.91 22.54 -10.53
CA LEU A 243 23.35 23.08 -11.82
C LEU A 243 24.80 22.71 -12.18
N ASN A 244 25.64 22.39 -11.19
CA ASN A 244 27.04 21.99 -11.41
C ASN A 244 27.24 20.47 -11.60
N LYS A 245 26.17 19.67 -11.61
CA LYS A 245 26.24 18.21 -11.84
C LYS A 245 25.89 17.76 -13.26
N ASN A 246 25.59 18.70 -14.16
CA ASN A 246 25.21 18.42 -15.55
C ASN A 246 26.18 19.01 -16.60
N ASP A 247 27.41 19.36 -16.22
CA ASP A 247 28.52 19.65 -17.14
C ASP A 247 29.54 18.51 -17.16
#